data_AF-A0A1B6I254-F1
#
_entry.id   AF-A0A1B6I254-F1
#
_cell.length_a   1.000
_cell.length_b   1.000
_cell.length_c   1.000
_cell.angle_alpha   90.00
_cell.angle_beta   90.00
_cell.angle_gamma   90.00
#
_symmetry.space_group_name_H-M   'P 1'
#
loop_
_entity.id
_entity.type
_entity.pdbx_description
1 polymer ?
#
loop_
_entity_poly.entity_id
_entity_poly.type
_entity_poly.pdbx_seq_one_letter_code
_entity_poly.pdbx_strand_id
1 'polypeptide(L)'
;DEPGIYHQMPEETEMINYLAYIRELPVNDSPGLFGLHDNADMSCAQATTYASLAVLLSLQPRVVGSAASSQDEVTKQMAESLLHQIPQPIPNIPAVQEKYPVLYEESL
;
A
#
# COMPACT_ATOMS: atom_id res chain seq x y z
N ASP A 1 13.61 -17.89 -0.08
CA ASP A 1 14.50 -17.97 -1.25
C ASP A 1 14.65 -19.42 -1.66
N GLU A 2 14.19 -19.80 -2.86
CA GLU A 2 14.54 -21.11 -3.40
C GLU A 2 16.04 -21.11 -3.70
N PRO A 3 16.85 -21.83 -2.91
CA PRO A 3 18.30 -21.81 -3.09
C PRO A 3 18.64 -22.61 -4.34
N GLY A 4 19.07 -21.94 -5.41
CA GLY A 4 19.68 -22.64 -6.55
C GLY A 4 19.50 -22.01 -7.93
N ILE A 5 18.51 -21.12 -8.12
CA ILE A 5 18.25 -20.54 -9.45
C ILE A 5 19.34 -19.53 -9.82
N TYR A 6 19.72 -18.65 -8.89
CA TYR A 6 20.77 -17.64 -9.10
C TYR A 6 22.08 -18.09 -8.45
N HIS A 7 23.05 -18.40 -9.29
CA HIS A 7 24.41 -18.72 -8.89
C HIS A 7 25.44 -18.11 -9.86
N GLN A 8 26.67 -17.98 -9.38
CA GLN A 8 27.79 -17.57 -10.21
C GLN A 8 28.34 -18.78 -10.97
N MET A 9 28.47 -18.66 -12.28
CA MET A 9 29.14 -19.66 -13.10
C MET A 9 30.68 -19.56 -12.99
N PRO A 10 31.43 -20.66 -13.14
CA PRO A 10 32.89 -20.65 -13.12
C PRO A 10 33.51 -19.70 -14.16
N GLU A 11 34.67 -19.11 -13.85
CA GLU A 11 35.34 -18.14 -14.73
C GLU A 11 35.74 -18.75 -16.09
N GLU A 12 35.98 -20.06 -16.15
CA GLU A 12 36.36 -20.78 -17.37
C GLU A 12 35.17 -21.13 -18.29
N THR A 13 33.95 -20.71 -17.93
CA THR A 13 32.74 -21.03 -18.68
C THR A 13 32.72 -20.35 -20.07
N GLU A 14 32.41 -21.12 -21.11
CA GLU A 14 32.23 -20.56 -22.46
C GLU A 14 30.98 -19.68 -22.57
N MET A 15 31.03 -18.65 -23.43
CA MET A 15 29.92 -17.70 -23.65
C MET A 15 28.58 -18.38 -23.95
N ILE A 16 28.60 -19.51 -24.67
CA ILE A 16 27.38 -20.23 -25.04
C ILE A 16 26.65 -20.81 -23.81
N ASN A 17 27.41 -21.22 -22.79
CA ASN A 17 26.87 -21.78 -21.56
C ASN A 17 26.29 -20.68 -20.66
N TYR A 18 26.93 -19.49 -20.64
CA TYR A 18 26.33 -18.31 -20.02
C TYR A 18 24.98 -17.93 -20.64
N LEU A 19 24.90 -17.94 -21.97
CA LEU A 19 23.65 -17.65 -22.67
C LEU A 19 22.57 -18.71 -22.42
N ALA A 20 22.95 -19.97 -22.31
CA ALA A 20 22.03 -21.05 -21.95
C ALA A 20 21.47 -20.83 -20.53
N TYR A 21 22.35 -20.56 -19.56
CA TYR A 21 21.98 -20.28 -18.17
C TYR A 21 21.04 -19.08 -18.04
N ILE A 22 21.36 -17.94 -18.68
CA ILE A 22 20.50 -16.74 -18.63
C ILE A 22 19.10 -17.03 -19.19
N ARG A 23 18.96 -17.94 -20.17
CA ARG A 23 17.66 -18.31 -20.75
C ARG A 23 16.83 -19.22 -19.87
N GLU A 24 17.46 -19.92 -18.92
CA GLU A 24 16.77 -20.78 -17.95
C GLU A 24 16.24 -19.98 -16.74
N LEU A 25 16.71 -18.74 -16.55
CA LEU A 25 16.23 -17.87 -15.49
C LEU A 25 14.74 -17.51 -15.68
N PRO A 26 13.99 -17.36 -14.58
CA PRO A 26 12.59 -16.97 -14.63
C PRO A 26 12.44 -15.58 -15.26
N VAL A 27 11.34 -15.37 -15.99
CA VAL A 27 11.03 -14.07 -16.62
C VAL A 27 10.76 -12.98 -15.58
N ASN A 28 10.17 -13.37 -14.45
CA ASN A 28 9.91 -12.48 -13.32
C ASN A 28 10.70 -12.98 -12.12
N ASP A 29 11.62 -12.15 -11.63
CA ASP A 29 12.40 -12.41 -10.43
C ASP A 29 11.53 -12.21 -9.18
N SER A 30 11.75 -13.03 -8.15
CA SER A 30 11.07 -12.83 -6.86
C SER A 30 11.59 -11.57 -6.16
N PRO A 31 10.74 -10.82 -5.42
CA PRO A 31 11.16 -9.68 -4.62
C PRO A 31 12.30 -9.98 -3.64
N GLY A 32 12.34 -11.21 -3.10
CA GLY A 32 13.38 -11.67 -2.18
C GLY A 32 14.79 -11.56 -2.75
N LEU A 33 14.97 -11.68 -4.07
CA LEU A 33 16.26 -11.48 -4.75
C LEU A 33 16.83 -10.08 -4.49
N PHE A 34 15.95 -9.08 -4.37
CA PHE A 34 16.30 -7.70 -4.11
C PHE A 34 16.24 -7.34 -2.61
N GLY A 35 16.10 -8.33 -1.72
CA GLY A 35 15.92 -8.13 -0.29
C GLY A 35 14.55 -7.56 0.10
N LEU A 36 13.55 -7.69 -0.77
CA LEU A 36 12.18 -7.20 -0.56
C LEU A 36 11.27 -8.35 -0.11
N HIS A 37 10.23 -8.01 0.65
CA HIS A 37 9.19 -8.97 1.03
C HIS A 37 8.30 -9.28 -0.19
N ASP A 38 7.71 -10.48 -0.24
CA ASP A 38 6.73 -10.92 -1.25
C ASP A 38 5.56 -9.93 -1.49
N ASN A 39 5.27 -9.05 -0.52
CA ASN A 39 4.23 -8.03 -0.64
C ASN A 39 4.62 -6.89 -1.59
N ALA A 40 5.89 -6.80 -1.99
CA ALA A 40 6.38 -5.82 -2.95
C ALA A 40 5.72 -6.00 -4.31
N ASP A 41 5.45 -7.24 -4.74
CA ASP A 41 4.74 -7.52 -5.99
C ASP A 41 3.31 -6.98 -5.95
N MET A 42 2.59 -7.23 -4.86
CA MET A 42 1.24 -6.69 -4.66
C MET A 42 1.24 -5.16 -4.68
N SER A 43 2.21 -4.54 -3.99
CA SER A 43 2.34 -3.08 -3.91
C SER A 43 2.64 -2.47 -5.28
N CYS A 44 3.52 -3.10 -6.06
CA CYS A 44 3.84 -2.70 -7.42
C CYS A 44 2.62 -2.79 -8.33
N ALA A 45 1.92 -3.94 -8.32
CA ALA A 45 0.70 -4.15 -9.11
C ALA A 45 -0.40 -3.14 -8.76
N GLN A 46 -0.59 -2.84 -7.46
CA GLN A 46 -1.51 -1.81 -7.00
C GLN A 46 -1.12 -0.44 -7.54
N ALA A 47 0.16 -0.05 -7.42
CA ALA A 47 0.65 1.24 -7.90
C ALA A 47 0.41 1.42 -9.42
N THR A 48 0.75 0.40 -10.22
CA THR A 48 0.50 0.41 -11.68
C THR A 48 -1.00 0.49 -12.00
N THR A 49 -1.83 -0.22 -11.25
CA THR A 49 -3.28 -0.21 -11.42
C THR A 49 -3.85 1.16 -11.11
N TYR A 50 -3.47 1.77 -9.98
CA TYR A 50 -3.90 3.12 -9.62
C TYR A 50 -3.47 4.16 -10.65
N ALA A 51 -2.24 4.07 -11.16
CA ALA A 51 -1.78 4.96 -12.22
C ALA A 51 -2.64 4.81 -13.49
N SER A 52 -2.97 3.58 -13.88
CA SER A 52 -3.84 3.32 -15.04
C SER A 52 -5.26 3.86 -14.83
N LEU A 53 -5.83 3.65 -13.64
CA LEU A 53 -7.15 4.19 -13.29
C LEU A 53 -7.16 5.72 -13.27
N ALA A 54 -6.09 6.36 -12.77
CA ALA A 54 -5.95 7.81 -12.78
C ALA A 54 -5.91 8.35 -14.22
N VAL A 55 -5.18 7.68 -15.12
CA VAL A 55 -5.17 8.00 -16.55
C VAL A 55 -6.56 7.87 -17.15
N LEU A 56 -7.27 6.76 -16.90
CA LEU A 56 -8.65 6.56 -17.38
C LEU A 56 -9.60 7.65 -16.88
N LEU A 57 -9.51 8.03 -15.60
CA LEU A 57 -10.31 9.10 -15.02
C LEU A 57 -9.99 10.45 -15.67
N SER A 58 -8.73 10.72 -15.99
CA SER A 58 -8.31 11.95 -16.67
C SER A 58 -8.87 12.08 -18.09
N LEU A 59 -9.11 10.96 -18.76
CA LEU A 59 -9.72 10.91 -20.09
C LEU A 59 -11.24 11.05 -20.06
N GLN A 60 -11.86 10.91 -18.89
CA GLN A 60 -13.30 10.99 -18.76
C GLN A 60 -13.79 12.39 -19.17
N PRO A 61 -14.71 12.50 -20.15
CA PRO A 61 -15.26 13.79 -20.53
C PRO A 61 -16.00 14.38 -19.33
N ARG A 62 -15.70 15.64 -19.00
CA ARG A 62 -16.42 16.42 -17.98
C ARG A 62 -17.81 16.79 -18.49
N VAL A 63 -18.65 15.81 -18.77
CA VAL A 63 -20.08 16.05 -18.99
C VAL A 63 -20.65 16.29 -17.60
N VAL A 64 -20.84 17.57 -17.27
CA VAL A 64 -21.50 17.98 -16.04
C VAL A 64 -22.96 17.55 -16.17
N GLY A 65 -23.28 16.35 -15.68
CA GLY A 65 -24.65 15.95 -15.45
C GLY A 65 -25.26 16.93 -14.44
N SER A 66 -26.18 17.76 -14.92
CA SER A 66 -26.99 18.63 -14.08
C SER A 66 -27.81 17.76 -13.12
N ALA A 67 -27.41 17.69 -11.85
CA ALA A 67 -28.15 17.25 -10.65
C ALA A 67 -27.31 16.46 -9.62
N ALA A 68 -25.98 16.59 -9.60
CA ALA A 68 -25.20 16.18 -8.43
C ALA A 68 -25.00 17.40 -7.51
N SER A 69 -25.19 17.23 -6.19
CA SER A 69 -24.75 18.23 -5.20
C SER A 69 -23.34 18.70 -5.52
N SER A 70 -23.05 19.99 -5.31
CA SER A 70 -21.69 20.49 -5.52
C SER A 70 -20.71 19.65 -4.70
N GLN A 71 -19.50 19.45 -5.23
CA GLN A 71 -18.46 18.68 -4.54
C GLN A 71 -18.22 19.23 -3.12
N ASP A 72 -18.34 20.54 -2.93
CA ASP A 72 -18.26 21.21 -1.65
C ASP A 72 -19.38 20.79 -0.68
N GLU A 73 -20.62 20.67 -1.16
CA GLU A 73 -21.76 20.26 -0.33
C GLU A 73 -21.62 18.81 0.12
N VAL A 74 -21.17 17.91 -0.78
CA VAL A 74 -20.88 16.52 -0.43
C VAL A 74 -19.76 16.44 0.60
N THR A 75 -18.71 17.23 0.43
CA THR A 75 -17.56 17.25 1.34
C THR A 75 -17.98 17.78 2.72
N LYS A 76 -18.81 18.82 2.76
CA LYS A 76 -19.35 19.38 4.01
C LYS A 76 -20.21 18.36 4.75
N GLN A 77 -21.13 17.70 4.06
CA GLN A 77 -21.99 16.67 4.67
C GLN A 77 -21.16 15.50 5.22
N MET A 78 -20.12 15.07 4.50
CA MET A 78 -19.21 14.04 5.00
C MET A 78 -18.44 14.50 6.24
N ALA A 79 -17.96 15.75 6.26
CA ALA A 79 -17.26 16.32 7.43
C ALA A 79 -18.17 16.42 8.65
N GLU A 80 -19.40 16.89 8.49
CA GLU A 80 -20.40 16.94 9.57
C GLU A 80 -20.75 15.55 10.10
N SER A 81 -20.92 14.57 9.21
CA SER A 81 -21.15 13.17 9.60
C SER A 81 -19.98 12.60 10.41
N LEU A 82 -18.74 12.85 9.99
CA LEU A 82 -17.56 12.40 10.74
C LEU A 82 -17.49 13.08 12.11
N LEU A 83 -17.77 14.39 12.19
CA LEU A 83 -17.81 15.12 13.45
C LEU A 83 -18.85 14.56 14.42
N HIS A 84 -20.02 14.15 13.91
CA HIS A 84 -21.06 13.51 14.72
C HIS A 84 -20.70 12.10 15.20
N GLN A 85 -19.86 11.38 14.47
CA GLN A 85 -19.39 10.04 14.86
C GLN A 85 -18.24 10.10 15.87
N ILE A 86 -17.45 11.18 15.87
CA ILE A 86 -16.33 11.33 16.79
C ILE A 86 -16.87 11.60 18.21
N PRO A 87 -16.46 10.80 19.21
CA PRO A 87 -16.80 11.06 20.61
C PRO A 87 -16.32 12.45 21.02
N GLN A 88 -17.12 13.18 21.79
CA GLN A 88 -16.70 14.48 22.30
C GLN A 88 -15.44 14.36 23.15
N PRO A 89 -14.53 15.36 23.11
CA PRO A 89 -13.37 15.39 23.99
C PRO A 89 -13.80 15.21 25.44
N ILE A 90 -13.06 14.39 26.19
CA ILE A 90 -13.35 14.15 27.61
C ILE A 90 -13.23 15.50 28.34
N PRO A 91 -14.32 16.05 28.88
CA PRO A 91 -14.34 17.42 29.38
C PRO A 91 -13.54 17.60 30.68
N ASN A 92 -13.30 16.53 31.44
CA ASN A 92 -12.55 16.58 32.69
C ASN A 92 -11.53 15.42 32.75
N ILE A 93 -10.43 15.59 32.02
CA ILE A 93 -9.31 14.65 32.03
C ILE A 93 -8.79 14.37 33.45
N PRO A 94 -8.60 15.38 34.34
CA PRO A 94 -8.16 15.13 35.71
C PRO A 94 -9.07 14.18 36.51
N ALA A 95 -10.39 14.35 36.45
CA ALA A 95 -11.32 13.47 37.16
C ALA A 95 -11.37 12.05 36.58
N VAL A 96 -11.13 11.89 35.27
CA VAL A 96 -11.01 10.56 34.64
C VAL A 96 -9.71 9.87 35.05
N GLN A 97 -8.61 10.61 35.17
CA GLN A 97 -7.33 10.09 35.65
C GLN A 97 -7.35 9.70 37.14
N GLU A 98 -8.12 10.42 37.96
CA GLU A 98 -8.35 10.05 39.37
C GLU A 98 -9.24 8.81 39.49
N LYS A 99 -10.28 8.70 38.66
CA LYS A 99 -11.22 7.56 38.65
C LYS A 99 -10.63 6.30 38.02
N TYR A 100 -9.73 6.45 37.05
CA TYR A 100 -9.05 5.38 36.32
C TYR A 100 -7.55 5.68 36.21
N PRO A 101 -6.80 5.55 37.32
CA PRO A 101 -5.37 5.78 37.31
C PRO A 101 -4.65 4.72 36.46
N VAL A 102 -3.63 5.15 35.72
CA VAL A 102 -2.80 4.24 34.93
C VAL A 102 -1.98 3.37 35.89
N LEU A 103 -2.41 2.12 36.08
CA LEU A 103 -1.71 1.14 36.91
C LEU A 103 -0.76 0.33 36.03
N TYR A 104 0.51 0.31 36.41
CA TYR A 104 1.56 -0.42 35.69
C TYR A 104 1.30 -1.93 35.62
N GLU A 105 0.55 -2.47 36.59
CA GLU A 105 0.19 -3.89 36.72
C GLU A 105 -0.82 -4.38 35.65
N GLU A 106 -1.54 -3.48 34.96
CA GLU A 106 -2.57 -3.82 33.96
C GLU A 106 -2.02 -3.87 32.52
N SER A 107 -0.70 -3.77 32.35
CA SER A 107 -0.03 -3.76 31.04
C SER A 107 0.65 -5.10 30.69
N LEU A 108 0.11 -6.22 31.19
CA LEU A 108 0.55 -7.59 30.92
C LEU A 108 -0.50 -8.39 30.14
#